data_AF-A0A3N5Q493-F1
#
_entry.id   AF-A0A3N5Q493-F1
#
_cell.length_a   1.000
_cell.length_b   1.000
_cell.length_c   1.000
_cell.angle_alpha   90.00
_cell.angle_beta   90.00
_cell.angle_gamma   90.00
#
_symmetry.space_group_name_H-M   'P 1'
#
loop_
_entity.id
_entity.type
_entity.pdbx_description
1 polymer ?
#
loop_
_entity_poly.entity_id
_entity_poly.type
_entity_poly.pdbx_seq_one_letter_code
_entity_poly.pdbx_strand_id
1 'polypeptide(L)' 'LSLVRRYATRVIALKAGEIIYEGLPHEINETWFKTIYGEEAEEVEIR' A
#
# COMPACT_ATOMS: atom_id res chain seq x y z
N LEU A 1 -0.36 4.18 8.41
CA LEU A 1 -0.55 4.57 6.98
C LEU A 1 -0.28 6.06 6.67
N SER A 2 0.83 6.67 7.12
CA SER A 2 0.94 8.16 7.09
C SER A 2 1.75 8.76 5.95
N LEU A 3 2.83 8.14 5.46
CA LEU A 3 3.69 8.82 4.48
C LEU A 3 3.20 8.70 3.02
N VAL A 4 2.85 7.50 2.58
CA VAL A 4 2.48 7.25 1.17
C VAL A 4 1.22 8.04 0.79
N ARG A 5 0.19 8.00 1.64
CA ARG A 5 -1.03 8.79 1.40
C ARG A 5 -0.84 10.30 1.50
N ARG A 6 0.13 10.76 2.31
CA ARG A 6 0.36 12.19 2.54
C ARG A 6 1.28 12.84 1.52
N TYR A 7 2.25 12.09 1.00
CA TYR A 7 3.34 12.67 0.19
C TYR A 7 3.48 12.04 -1.19
N ALA A 8 2.97 10.83 -1.44
CA ALA A 8 3.07 10.24 -2.75
C ALA A 8 2.00 10.80 -3.70
N THR A 9 2.33 10.87 -4.98
CA THR A 9 1.39 11.21 -6.06
C THR A 9 1.00 9.99 -6.89
N ARG A 10 1.80 8.91 -6.79
CA ARG A 10 1.59 7.62 -7.44
C ARG A 10 2.18 6.52 -6.58
N VAL A 11 1.56 5.34 -6.60
CA VAL A 11 2.05 4.16 -5.89
C VAL A 11 2.16 2.98 -6.85
N ILE A 12 3.24 2.23 -6.72
CA ILE A 12 3.46 0.96 -7.41
C ILE A 12 3.79 -0.08 -6.35
N ALA A 13 2.98 -1.12 -6.25
CA ALA A 13 3.23 -2.24 -5.35
C ALA A 13 3.77 -3.43 -6.13
N LEU A 14 4.84 -4.03 -5.60
CA LEU A 14 5.54 -5.15 -6.20
C LEU A 14 5.44 -6.38 -5.29
N LYS A 15 5.14 -7.55 -5.87
CA LYS A 15 5.16 -8.83 -5.16
C LYS A 15 5.75 -9.89 -6.06
N ALA A 16 6.71 -10.65 -5.55
CA ALA A 16 7.43 -11.69 -6.30
C ALA A 16 8.06 -11.20 -7.64
N GLY A 17 8.44 -9.93 -7.72
CA GLY A 17 9.01 -9.33 -8.94
C GLY A 17 7.97 -8.85 -9.96
N GLU A 18 6.67 -8.97 -9.64
CA GLU A 18 5.57 -8.52 -10.50
C GLU A 18 4.90 -7.26 -9.91
N ILE A 19 4.44 -6.37 -10.80
CA ILE A 19 3.61 -5.23 -10.41
C ILE A 19 2.19 -5.74 -10.17
N ILE A 20 1.74 -5.65 -8.91
CA ILE A 20 0.41 -6.10 -8.50
C ILE A 20 -0.58 -4.94 -8.28
N TYR A 21 -0.06 -3.72 -8.17
CA TYR A 21 -0.87 -2.52 -8.09
C TYR A 21 -0.11 -1.33 -8.65
N GLU A 22 -0.82 -0.50 -9.40
CA GLU A 22 -0.33 0.77 -9.90
C GLU A 22 -1.49 1.77 -9.92
N GLY A 23 -1.36 2.88 -9.19
CA GLY A 23 -2.46 3.83 -9.07
C GLY A 23 -2.21 4.95 -8.08
N LEU A 24 -3.29 5.58 -7.64
CA LEU A 24 -3.22 6.73 -6.75
C LEU A 24 -3.15 6.26 -5.28
N PRO A 25 -2.37 6.95 -4.42
CA PRO A 25 -2.24 6.58 -3.02
C PRO A 25 -3.56 6.50 -2.24
N HIS A 26 -4.57 7.28 -2.64
CA HIS A 26 -5.87 7.30 -1.98
C HIS A 26 -6.77 6.11 -2.36
N GLU A 27 -6.48 5.41 -3.46
CA GLU A 27 -7.24 4.23 -3.90
C GLU A 27 -6.81 2.95 -3.16
N ILE A 28 -5.63 2.96 -2.50
CA ILE A 28 -5.14 1.83 -1.71
C ILE A 28 -5.90 1.75 -0.38
N ASN A 29 -6.95 0.95 -0.33
CA ASN A 29 -7.71 0.64 0.88
C ASN A 29 -7.07 -0.50 1.72
N GLU A 30 -7.68 -0.85 2.85
CA GLU A 30 -7.23 -1.97 3.71
C GLU A 30 -7.17 -3.31 2.97
N THR A 31 -8.11 -3.58 2.06
CA THR A 31 -8.13 -4.80 1.24
C THR A 31 -6.90 -4.90 0.35
N TRP A 32 -6.50 -3.78 -0.27
CA TRP A 32 -5.25 -3.70 -1.03
C TRP A 32 -4.02 -3.86 -0.14
N PHE A 33 -4.04 -3.31 1.08
CA PHE A 33 -2.97 -3.51 2.05
C PHE A 33 -2.75 -4.99 2.36
N LYS A 34 -3.82 -5.72 2.68
CA LYS A 34 -3.73 -7.17 2.93
C LYS A 34 -3.27 -7.95 1.70
N THR A 35 -3.65 -7.51 0.50
CA THR A 35 -3.23 -8.16 -0.75
C THR A 35 -1.73 -7.99 -1.02
N ILE A 36 -1.21 -6.78 -0.78
CA ILE A 36 0.19 -6.42 -1.00
C ILE A 36 1.09 -7.01 0.08
N TYR A 37 0.74 -6.83 1.35
CA TYR A 37 1.58 -7.18 2.50
C TYR A 37 1.25 -8.53 3.15
N GLY A 38 0.11 -9.14 2.82
CA GLY A 38 -0.38 -10.39 3.43
C GLY A 38 -1.47 -10.17 4.49
N GLU A 39 -2.23 -11.21 4.82
CA GLU A 39 -3.34 -11.12 5.80
C GLU A 39 -2.88 -10.76 7.22
N GLU A 40 -1.62 -11.04 7.56
CA GLU A 40 -0.99 -10.71 8.86
C GLU A 40 -0.36 -9.31 8.90
N ALA A 41 -0.51 -8.53 7.83
CA ALA A 41 0.06 -7.19 7.78
C ALA A 41 -0.71 -6.25 8.73
N GLU A 42 -0.12 -5.98 9.89
CA GLU A 42 -0.61 -4.94 10.78
C GLU A 42 -0.17 -3.56 10.30
N GLU A 43 -1.13 -2.64 10.27
CA GLU A 43 -0.87 -1.26 9.93
C GLU A 43 -0.13 -0.57 11.08
N VAL A 44 1.14 -0.20 10.88
CA VAL A 44 1.87 0.60 11.86
C VAL A 44 1.56 2.08 11.64
N GLU A 45 0.94 2.71 12.63
CA GLU A 45 0.78 4.16 12.70
C GLU A 45 1.97 4.75 13.48
N ILE A 46 2.82 5.53 12.79
CA ILE A 46 3.88 6.28 13.47
C ILE A 46 3.19 7.46 14.17
N ARG A 47 3.10 7.41 15.51
CA ARG A 47 2.70 8.54 16.35
C ARG A 47 3.83 9.57 16.45
#